data_AF-A0A2D6JQN4-F1
#
_entry.id   AF-A0A2D6JQN4-F1
#
_cell.length_a   1.000
_cell.length_b   1.000
_cell.length_c   1.000
_cell.angle_alpha   90.00
_cell.angle_beta   90.00
_cell.angle_gamma   90.00
#
_symmetry.space_group_name_H-M   'P 1'
#
loop_
_entity.id
_entity.type
_entity.pdbx_description
1 polymer ?
#
loop_
_entity_poly.entity_id
_entity_poly.type
_entity_poly.pdbx_seq_one_letter_code
_entity_poly.pdbx_strand_id
1 'polypeptide(L)'
;MSDLQGLEQAWLMLQPHWQIQPSPHPLPRTPVYAALRMFLSPILRPLLRWRIHGAENIPRKGATILAANHLSHVDPIAVIAAAR
;
A
#
# COMPACT_ATOMS: atom_id res chain seq x y z
N MET A 1 9.01 33.45 5.42
CA MET A 1 9.06 33.07 3.99
C MET A 1 10.44 32.52 3.57
N SER A 2 11.56 33.09 4.04
CA SER A 2 12.93 32.59 3.81
C SER A 2 13.17 31.14 4.28
N ASP A 3 12.64 30.76 5.45
CA ASP A 3 12.95 29.46 6.06
C ASP A 3 12.34 28.27 5.31
N LEU A 4 11.15 28.44 4.72
CA LEU A 4 10.50 27.40 3.92
C LEU A 4 11.26 27.13 2.63
N GLN A 5 11.81 28.17 1.99
CA GLN A 5 12.65 28.02 0.79
C GLN A 5 13.96 27.29 1.11
N GLY A 6 14.58 27.58 2.26
CA GLY A 6 15.77 26.87 2.71
C GLY A 6 15.50 25.39 3.02
N LEU A 7 14.37 25.08 3.67
CA LEU A 7 13.94 23.72 3.97
C LEU A 7 13.64 22.92 2.70
N GLU A 8 12.95 23.53 1.73
CA GLU A 8 12.66 22.94 0.43
C GLU A 8 13.95 22.62 -0.35
N GLN A 9 14.91 23.55 -0.38
CA GLN A 9 16.21 23.33 -1.01
C GLN A 9 16.99 22.19 -0.34
N ALA A 10 17.04 22.16 1.00
CA ALA A 10 17.68 21.08 1.75
C ALA A 10 17.02 19.71 1.47
N TRP A 11 15.69 19.68 1.38
CA TRP A 11 14.93 18.48 1.04
C TRP A 11 15.22 17.99 -0.39
N LEU A 12 15.29 18.91 -1.36
CA LEU A 12 15.61 18.60 -2.76
C LEU A 12 17.07 18.15 -2.94
N MET A 13 18.02 18.68 -2.15
CA MET A 13 19.40 18.18 -2.15
C MET A 13 19.49 16.70 -1.76
N LEU A 14 18.56 16.20 -0.94
CA LEU A 14 18.49 14.80 -0.53
C LEU A 14 17.73 13.90 -1.52
N GLN A 15 17.08 14.48 -2.53
CA GLN A 15 16.30 13.76 -3.54
C GLN A 15 17.02 12.55 -4.16
N PRO A 16 18.32 12.61 -4.52
CA PRO A 16 19.02 11.46 -5.08
C PRO A 16 19.09 10.23 -4.15
N HIS A 17 18.86 10.41 -2.85
CA HIS A 17 18.94 9.34 -1.85
C HIS A 17 17.60 8.66 -1.57
N TRP A 18 16.47 9.31 -1.85
CA TRP A 18 15.14 8.76 -1.58
C TRP A 18 14.27 8.58 -2.83
N GLN A 19 14.62 9.22 -3.95
CA GLN A 19 13.86 9.09 -5.19
C GLN A 19 14.03 7.69 -5.77
N ILE A 20 12.95 6.90 -5.72
CA ILE A 20 12.89 5.58 -6.35
C ILE A 20 12.57 5.77 -7.83
N GLN A 21 13.49 5.36 -8.70
CA GLN A 21 13.23 5.39 -10.13
C GLN A 21 12.19 4.33 -10.50
N PRO A 22 11.14 4.69 -11.27
CA PRO A 22 10.13 3.73 -11.68
C PRO A 22 10.75 2.66 -12.57
N SER A 23 10.37 1.40 -12.33
CA SER A 23 10.79 0.30 -13.21
C SER A 23 10.18 0.51 -14.60
N PRO A 24 10.97 0.37 -15.69
CA PRO A 24 10.43 0.40 -17.04
C PRO A 24 9.66 -0.88 -17.38
N HIS A 25 9.80 -1.94 -16.55
CA HIS A 25 9.16 -3.22 -16.78
C HIS A 25 7.72 -3.20 -16.27
N PRO A 26 6.76 -3.73 -17.04
CA PRO A 26 5.40 -3.91 -16.56
C PRO A 26 5.39 -4.88 -15.37
N LEU A 27 4.44 -4.68 -14.45
CA LEU A 27 4.27 -5.59 -13.32
C LEU A 27 3.92 -7.00 -13.83
N PRO A 28 4.59 -8.05 -13.33
CA PRO A 28 4.29 -9.42 -13.73
C PRO A 28 2.88 -9.81 -13.29
N ARG A 29 2.24 -10.70 -14.06
CA ARG A 29 0.93 -11.24 -13.69
C ARG A 29 1.10 -12.18 -12.50
N THR A 30 0.32 -11.95 -11.44
CA THR A 30 0.36 -12.76 -10.21
C THR A 30 -1.00 -13.45 -9.98
N PRO A 31 -1.35 -14.47 -10.78
CA PRO A 31 -2.69 -15.08 -10.74
C PRO A 31 -3.02 -15.72 -9.39
N VAL A 32 -2.03 -16.34 -8.73
CA VAL A 32 -2.19 -16.91 -7.39
C VAL A 32 -2.51 -15.83 -6.36
N TYR A 33 -1.79 -14.70 -6.40
CA TYR A 33 -2.04 -13.57 -5.52
C TYR A 33 -3.43 -12.95 -5.77
N ALA A 34 -3.84 -12.84 -7.04
CA ALA A 34 -5.16 -12.36 -7.41
C ALA A 34 -6.28 -13.29 -6.88
N ALA A 35 -6.09 -14.61 -6.98
CA ALA A 35 -7.01 -15.60 -6.43
C ALA A 35 -7.08 -15.52 -4.89
N LEU A 36 -5.93 -15.44 -4.22
CA LEU A 36 -5.87 -15.24 -2.77
C LEU A 36 -6.65 -13.98 -2.36
N ARG A 37 -6.41 -12.83 -3.00
CA ARG A 37 -7.18 -11.59 -2.71
C ARG A 37 -8.68 -11.76 -2.97
N MET A 38 -9.06 -12.55 -3.97
CA MET A 38 -10.47 -12.81 -4.31
C MET A 38 -11.20 -13.65 -3.26
N PHE A 39 -10.58 -14.72 -2.76
CA PHE A 39 -11.23 -15.70 -1.87
C PHE A 39 -10.96 -15.46 -0.39
N LEU A 40 -9.78 -14.97 -0.02
CA LEU A 40 -9.38 -14.83 1.39
C LEU A 40 -10.16 -13.72 2.10
N SER A 41 -10.40 -12.60 1.41
CA SER A 41 -11.15 -11.46 1.96
C SER A 41 -12.60 -11.81 2.37
N PRO A 42 -13.46 -12.41 1.52
CA PRO A 42 -14.82 -12.78 1.92
C PRO A 42 -14.88 -13.89 2.98
N ILE A 43 -13.86 -14.76 3.06
CA ILE A 43 -13.80 -15.84 4.06
C ILE A 43 -13.37 -15.31 5.44
N LEU A 44 -12.32 -14.50 5.50
CA LEU A 44 -11.73 -14.07 6.76
C LEU A 44 -12.55 -13.00 7.48
N ARG A 45 -13.20 -12.09 6.74
CA ARG A 45 -14.02 -11.02 7.32
C ARG A 45 -15.07 -11.53 8.34
N PRO A 46 -15.94 -12.52 8.01
CA PRO A 46 -16.90 -13.05 8.97
C PRO A 46 -16.26 -13.93 10.05
N LEU A 47 -15.27 -14.76 9.70
CA LEU A 47 -14.63 -15.68 10.66
C LEU A 47 -13.87 -14.94 11.77
N LEU A 48 -13.17 -13.86 11.42
CA LEU A 48 -12.34 -13.09 12.33
C LEU A 48 -13.04 -11.83 12.87
N ARG A 49 -14.30 -11.62 12.47
CA ARG A 49 -15.13 -10.46 12.88
C ARG A 49 -14.41 -9.12 12.70
N TRP A 50 -13.64 -8.99 11.62
CA TRP A 50 -12.84 -7.80 11.36
C TRP A 50 -13.72 -6.59 11.09
N ARG A 51 -13.37 -5.46 11.74
CA ARG A 51 -13.98 -4.16 11.48
C ARG A 51 -13.05 -3.32 10.62
N ILE A 52 -13.38 -3.23 9.34
CA ILE A 52 -12.63 -2.44 8.36
C ILE A 52 -13.36 -1.09 8.21
N HIS A 53 -12.62 0.01 8.34
CA HIS A 53 -13.15 1.37 8.17
C HIS A 53 -12.35 2.08 7.07
N GLY A 54 -12.99 2.93 6.29
CA GLY A 54 -12.31 3.72 5.26
C GLY A 54 -11.85 2.93 4.04
N ALA A 55 -12.41 1.74 3.79
CA ALA A 55 -12.09 0.94 2.60
C ALA A 55 -12.45 1.67 1.30
N GLU A 56 -13.43 2.57 1.35
CA GLU A 56 -13.84 3.48 0.28
C GLU A 56 -12.74 4.47 -0.15
N ASN A 57 -11.74 4.72 0.71
CA ASN A 57 -10.60 5.57 0.38
C ASN A 57 -9.56 4.86 -0.50
N ILE A 58 -9.68 3.54 -0.67
CA ILE A 58 -8.75 2.74 -1.49
C ILE A 58 -9.11 2.94 -2.96
N PRO A 59 -8.17 3.42 -3.81
CA PRO A 59 -8.44 3.59 -5.23
C PRO A 59 -8.88 2.29 -5.91
N ARG A 60 -9.98 2.35 -6.67
CA ARG A 60 -10.51 1.19 -7.43
C ARG A 60 -9.74 0.88 -8.71
N LYS A 61 -8.95 1.84 -9.20
CA LYS A 61 -8.17 1.74 -10.45
C LYS A 61 -6.80 2.37 -10.23
N GLY A 62 -5.79 1.85 -10.93
CA GLY A 62 -4.41 2.31 -10.83
C GLY A 62 -3.61 1.58 -9.74
N ALA A 63 -2.30 1.84 -9.71
CA ALA A 63 -1.41 1.32 -8.69
C ALA A 63 -1.65 2.05 -7.35
N THR A 64 -1.54 1.34 -6.24
CA THR A 64 -1.70 1.90 -4.89
C THR A 64 -0.66 1.28 -3.97
N ILE A 65 -0.02 2.12 -3.16
CA ILE A 65 0.88 1.68 -2.09
C ILE A 65 0.09 1.75 -0.78
N LEU A 66 -0.02 0.61 -0.10
CA LEU A 66 -0.61 0.53 1.23
C LEU A 66 0.53 0.48 2.25
N ALA A 67 0.66 1.52 3.05
CA ALA A 67 1.55 1.54 4.20
C ALA A 67 0.77 1.10 5.44
N ALA A 68 1.27 0.07 6.12
CA ALA A 68 0.68 -0.46 7.35
C ALA A 68 1.77 -0.61 8.42
N ASN A 69 1.38 -0.49 9.68
CA ASN A 69 2.25 -0.81 10.80
C ASN A 69 2.54 -2.32 10.81
N HIS A 70 3.76 -2.70 11.19
CA HIS A 70 4.15 -4.11 11.33
C HIS A 70 4.11 -4.52 12.80
N LEU A 71 3.02 -5.16 13.22
CA LEU A 71 2.81 -5.72 14.55
C LEU A 71 3.08 -7.23 14.57
N SER A 72 2.89 -7.93 13.45
CA SER A 72 2.97 -9.40 13.42
C SER A 72 3.15 -9.98 12.01
N HIS A 73 3.48 -11.26 11.93
CA HIS A 73 3.55 -11.97 10.65
C HIS A 73 2.19 -12.14 9.95
N VAL A 74 1.06 -11.92 10.65
CA VAL A 74 -0.28 -12.04 10.06
C VAL A 74 -0.72 -10.75 9.34
N ASP A 75 0.00 -9.64 9.51
CA ASP A 75 -0.37 -8.33 8.96
C ASP A 75 -0.60 -8.33 7.43
N PRO A 76 0.20 -9.04 6.61
CA PRO A 76 -0.06 -9.11 5.17
C PRO A 76 -1.45 -9.69 4.84
N ILE A 77 -1.94 -10.63 5.64
CA ILE A 77 -3.27 -11.23 5.46
C ILE A 77 -4.37 -10.20 5.77
N ALA A 78 -4.20 -9.42 6.83
CA ALA A 78 -5.12 -8.35 7.18
C ALA A 78 -5.16 -7.26 6.10
N VAL A 79 -4.01 -6.87 5.55
CA VAL A 79 -3.90 -5.92 4.45
C VAL A 79 -4.61 -6.44 3.19
N ILE A 80 -4.39 -7.70 2.81
CA ILE A 80 -5.08 -8.33 1.66
C ILE A 80 -6.60 -8.31 1.85
N ALA A 81 -7.06 -8.58 3.08
CA ALA A 81 -8.49 -8.60 3.37
C ALA A 81 -9.12 -7.21 3.37
N ALA A 82 -8.39 -6.17 3.78
CA ALA A 82 -8.84 -4.79 3.73
C ALA A 82 -8.82 -4.21 2.30
N ALA A 83 -7.81 -4.56 1.51
CA ALA A 83 -7.51 -3.99 0.19
C ALA A 83 -8.43 -4.48 -0.94
N ARG A 84 -9.72 -4.71 -0.72
CA ARG A 84 -10.66 -5.15 -1.77
C ARG A 84 -11.68 -4.07 -2.10
#